data_AF-A0A0A0BQ72-F1
#
_entry.id   AF-A0A0A0BQ72-F1
#
_cell.length_a   1.000
_cell.length_b   1.000
_cell.length_c   1.000
_cell.angle_alpha   90.00
_cell.angle_beta   90.00
_cell.angle_gamma   90.00
#
_symmetry.space_group_name_H-M   'P 1'
#
loop_
_entity.id
_entity.type
_entity.pdbx_description
1 polymer ?
#
loop_
_entity_poly.entity_id
_entity_poly.type
_entity_poly.pdbx_seq_one_letter_code
_entity_poly.pdbx_strand_id
1 'polypeptide(L)'
;MTHGPTDWVSGERVFGPPGGTLDVDWLVPAVLEGVPTATPDQARAALAAAWDAAQGGPAPQASEVQRRADAVVREAVEGYRP
;
A
#
# COMPACT_ATOMS: atom_id res chain seq x y z
N MET A 1 20.49 19.79 -9.05
CA MET A 1 19.15 19.23 -9.41
C MET A 1 18.54 18.76 -8.12
N THR A 2 17.37 19.29 -7.77
CA THR A 2 16.75 19.15 -6.45
C THR A 2 15.99 17.84 -6.40
N HIS A 3 16.48 16.88 -5.63
CA HIS A 3 15.81 15.62 -5.35
C HIS A 3 14.63 15.90 -4.41
N GLY A 4 13.39 15.72 -4.90
CA GLY A 4 12.18 15.81 -4.10
C GLY A 4 12.00 14.56 -3.23
N PRO A 5 11.13 14.56 -2.21
CA PRO A 5 11.02 13.49 -1.21
C PRO A 5 10.47 12.15 -1.73
N THR A 6 10.43 11.95 -3.05
CA THR A 6 9.79 10.81 -3.69
C THR A 6 10.68 10.26 -4.82
N ASP A 7 11.98 10.20 -4.56
CA ASP A 7 12.88 9.41 -5.41
C ASP A 7 12.69 7.93 -5.06
N TRP A 8 11.86 7.28 -5.87
CA TRP A 8 11.73 5.83 -5.95
C TRP A 8 13.04 5.26 -6.51
N VAL A 9 14.04 5.07 -5.64
CA VAL A 9 15.37 4.61 -6.03
C VAL A 9 15.28 3.19 -6.59
N SER A 10 15.56 3.10 -7.89
CA SER A 10 15.84 1.86 -8.60
C SER A 10 17.11 1.21 -8.05
N GLY A 11 16.97 0.19 -7.20
CA GLY A 11 18.11 -0.59 -6.72
C GLY A 11 17.66 -1.70 -5.79
N GLU A 12 17.62 -2.92 -6.29
CA GLU A 12 17.27 -4.17 -5.59
C GLU A 12 15.78 -4.42 -5.26
N ARG A 13 15.09 -5.00 -6.27
CA ARG A 13 14.08 -6.10 -6.18
C ARG A 13 12.93 -5.89 -5.19
N VAL A 14 11.66 -5.70 -5.60
CA VAL A 14 10.85 -6.60 -6.44
C VAL A 14 9.70 -5.82 -7.12
N PHE A 15 9.62 -5.93 -8.44
CA PHE A 15 8.40 -5.70 -9.22
C PHE A 15 7.41 -6.87 -9.03
N GLY A 16 6.11 -6.60 -8.95
CA GLY A 16 5.05 -7.61 -9.04
C GLY A 16 3.85 -7.18 -9.91
N PRO A 17 3.85 -7.41 -11.24
CA PRO A 17 2.77 -7.10 -12.21
C PRO A 17 1.61 -8.15 -12.15
N PRO A 18 0.59 -8.21 -13.05
CA PRO A 18 -0.75 -8.74 -12.74
C PRO A 18 -0.70 -10.24 -12.42
N GLY A 19 -0.73 -10.59 -11.13
CA GLY A 19 -0.51 -11.94 -10.62
C GLY A 19 0.67 -12.08 -9.63
N GLY A 20 1.41 -11.00 -9.35
CA GLY A 20 2.51 -10.96 -8.38
C GLY A 20 2.06 -10.59 -6.95
N THR A 21 2.90 -10.92 -5.97
CA THR A 21 2.71 -10.56 -4.56
C THR A 21 3.06 -9.09 -4.35
N LEU A 22 2.11 -8.29 -3.84
CA LEU A 22 2.37 -6.94 -3.35
C LEU A 22 3.11 -7.01 -2.00
N ASP A 23 4.27 -6.37 -1.90
CA ASP A 23 4.94 -6.19 -0.62
C ASP A 23 4.28 -5.03 0.14
N VAL A 24 3.44 -5.38 1.12
CA VAL A 24 2.68 -4.40 1.91
C VAL A 24 3.56 -3.54 2.80
N ASP A 25 4.78 -3.99 3.15
CA ASP A 25 5.67 -3.20 4.02
C ASP A 25 6.15 -1.91 3.31
N TRP A 26 6.21 -1.92 1.98
CA TRP A 26 6.56 -0.73 1.19
C TRP A 26 5.49 0.36 1.23
N LEU A 27 4.24 -0.02 1.52
CA LEU A 27 3.10 0.90 1.53
C LEU A 27 2.81 1.46 2.93
N VAL A 28 3.47 0.94 3.98
CA VAL A 28 3.28 1.39 5.37
C VAL A 28 3.50 2.90 5.53
N PRO A 29 4.58 3.52 4.98
CA PRO A 29 4.78 4.96 5.11
C PRO A 29 3.62 5.78 4.53
N ALA A 30 3.08 5.39 3.36
CA ALA A 30 1.98 6.09 2.71
C ALA A 30 0.66 6.06 3.51
N VAL A 31 0.46 5.02 4.32
CA VAL A 31 -0.65 4.94 5.28
C VAL A 31 -0.41 5.84 6.48
N LEU A 32 0.80 5.81 7.06
CA LEU A 32 1.15 6.62 8.22
C LEU A 32 1.15 8.12 7.91
N GLU A 33 1.51 8.52 6.69
CA GLU A 33 1.39 9.91 6.22
C GLU A 33 -0.07 10.39 6.18
N GLY A 34 -1.00 9.51 5.79
CA GLY A 34 -2.43 9.82 5.73
C GLY A 34 -3.17 9.66 7.07
N VAL A 35 -2.66 8.82 7.97
CA VAL A 35 -3.21 8.55 9.30
C VAL A 35 -2.08 8.51 10.33
N PRO A 36 -1.60 9.68 10.81
CA PRO A 36 -0.44 9.77 11.71
C PRO A 36 -0.65 9.14 13.08
N THR A 37 -1.91 8.88 13.45
CA THR A 37 -2.30 8.22 14.70
C THR A 37 -2.21 6.69 14.62
N ALA A 38 -2.02 6.13 13.42
CA ALA A 38 -1.85 4.70 13.23
C ALA A 38 -0.44 4.27 13.62
N THR A 39 -0.33 3.03 14.11
CA THR A 39 0.96 2.37 14.32
C THR A 39 1.40 1.63 13.05
N PRO A 40 2.71 1.36 12.87
CA PRO A 40 3.20 0.56 11.75
C PRO A 40 2.52 -0.81 11.65
N ASP A 41 2.25 -1.47 12.78
CA ASP A 41 1.57 -2.78 12.79
C ASP A 41 0.10 -2.68 12.36
N GLN A 42 -0.61 -1.62 12.75
CA GLN A 42 -1.97 -1.36 12.27
C GLN A 42 -1.98 -1.08 10.76
N ALA A 43 -1.02 -0.30 10.27
CA ALA A 43 -0.89 -0.03 8.84
C ALA A 43 -0.61 -1.31 8.04
N ARG A 44 0.32 -2.15 8.50
CA ARG A 44 0.64 -3.43 7.85
C ARG A 44 -0.58 -4.37 7.82
N ALA A 45 -1.27 -4.52 8.95
CA ALA A 45 -2.47 -5.35 9.02
C ALA A 45 -3.57 -4.86 8.08
N ALA A 46 -3.77 -3.53 8.01
CA ALA A 46 -4.77 -2.93 7.12
C ALA A 46 -4.39 -3.11 5.64
N LEU A 47 -3.12 -2.95 5.28
CA LEU A 47 -2.63 -3.15 3.92
C LEU A 47 -2.72 -4.61 3.46
N ALA A 48 -2.42 -5.56 4.35
CA ALA A 48 -2.61 -6.99 4.06
C ALA A 48 -4.08 -7.32 3.81
N ALA A 49 -4.99 -6.78 4.62
CA ALA A 49 -6.43 -6.99 4.44
C ALA A 49 -6.96 -6.31 3.15
N ALA A 50 -6.45 -5.12 2.83
CA ALA A 50 -6.79 -4.40 1.60
C ALA A 50 -6.35 -5.18 0.34
N TRP A 51 -5.14 -5.75 0.38
CA TRP A 51 -4.61 -6.59 -0.70
C TRP A 51 -5.40 -7.89 -0.88
N ASP A 52 -5.71 -8.59 0.22
CA ASP A 52 -6.53 -9.80 0.17
C ASP A 52 -7.92 -9.52 -0.45
N ALA A 53 -8.56 -8.42 -0.05
CA ALA A 53 -9.83 -7.98 -0.63
C ALA A 53 -9.73 -7.64 -2.12
N ALA A 54 -8.64 -7.00 -2.56
CA ALA A 54 -8.39 -6.73 -3.97
C ALA A 54 -8.26 -8.03 -4.81
N GLN A 55 -7.83 -9.12 -4.19
CA GLN A 55 -7.70 -10.45 -4.79
C GLN A 55 -8.98 -11.28 -4.72
N GLY A 56 -10.09 -10.71 -4.22
CA GLY A 56 -11.38 -11.39 -4.08
C GLY A 56 -11.68 -11.91 -2.67
N GLY A 57 -10.86 -11.57 -1.68
CA GLY A 57 -11.12 -11.78 -0.26
C GLY A 57 -12.24 -10.87 0.29
N PRO A 58 -12.62 -11.05 1.57
CA PRO A 58 -13.65 -10.25 2.21
C PRO A 58 -13.23 -8.78 2.34
N ALA A 59 -14.16 -7.85 2.06
CA ALA A 59 -13.90 -6.42 2.21
C ALA A 59 -13.56 -6.06 3.67
N PRO A 60 -12.51 -5.27 3.92
CA PRO A 60 -12.04 -5.02 5.26
C PRO A 60 -12.89 -3.95 5.99
N GLN A 61 -12.74 -3.87 7.33
CA GLN A 61 -13.60 -3.07 8.21
C GLN A 61 -13.46 -1.55 8.01
N ALA A 62 -14.52 -0.77 8.28
CA ALA A 62 -14.60 0.67 7.99
C ALA A 62 -13.77 1.62 8.88
N SER A 63 -12.62 1.19 9.40
CA SER A 63 -11.72 2.06 10.16
C SER A 63 -11.01 3.09 9.26
N GLU A 64 -10.54 4.19 9.82
CA GLU A 64 -9.82 5.23 9.07
C GLU A 64 -8.51 4.68 8.46
N VAL A 65 -7.77 3.89 9.22
CA VAL A 65 -6.55 3.20 8.76
C VAL A 65 -6.87 2.28 7.58
N GLN A 66 -7.99 1.56 7.66
CA GLN A 66 -8.41 0.66 6.58
C GLN A 66 -8.79 1.41 5.31
N ARG A 67 -9.58 2.49 5.43
CA ARG A 67 -9.93 3.32 4.27
C ARG A 67 -8.69 3.88 3.59
N ARG A 68 -7.67 4.28 4.36
CA ARG A 68 -6.42 4.77 3.80
C ARG A 68 -5.62 3.64 3.14
N ALA A 69 -5.51 2.49 3.78
CA ALA A 69 -4.84 1.32 3.22
C ALA A 69 -5.49 0.86 1.89
N ASP A 70 -6.82 0.82 1.83
CA ASP A 70 -7.56 0.47 0.61
C ASP A 70 -7.29 1.48 -0.53
N ALA A 71 -7.23 2.77 -0.21
CA ALA A 71 -6.90 3.80 -1.21
C ALA A 71 -5.46 3.63 -1.73
N VAL A 72 -4.49 3.42 -0.84
CA VAL A 72 -3.08 3.21 -1.21
C VAL A 72 -2.91 1.95 -2.08
N VAL A 73 -3.56 0.83 -1.71
CA VAL A 73 -3.53 -0.41 -2.51
C VAL A 73 -4.19 -0.20 -3.87
N ARG A 74 -5.32 0.52 -3.94
CA ARG A 74 -5.97 0.82 -5.22
C ARG A 74 -5.10 1.69 -6.13
N GLU A 75 -4.52 2.76 -5.60
CA GLU A 75 -3.58 3.63 -6.33
C GLU A 75 -2.38 2.82 -6.84
N ALA A 76 -1.83 1.93 -6.00
CA ALA A 76 -0.74 1.03 -6.38
C ALA A 76 -1.16 0.02 -7.47
N VAL A 77 -2.38 -0.52 -7.44
CA VAL A 77 -2.87 -1.43 -8.49
C VAL A 77 -3.14 -0.69 -9.81
N GLU A 78 -3.73 0.50 -9.74
CA GLU A 78 -4.06 1.31 -10.91
C GLU A 78 -2.82 1.85 -11.61
N GLY A 79 -1.81 2.31 -10.86
CA GLY A 79 -0.55 2.82 -11.41
C GLY A 79 0.28 1.77 -12.17
N TYR A 80 -0.03 0.48 -12.02
CA TYR A 80 0.67 -0.63 -12.69
C TYR A 80 -0.15 -1.28 -13.81
N ARG A 81 -1.36 -0.79 -14.11
CA ARG A 81 -2.14 -1.25 -15.26
C ARG A 81 -1.57 -0.60 -16.54
N PRO A 82 -1.10 -1.37 -17.53
CA PRO A 82 -0.50 -0.83 -18.77
C PRO A 82 -1.50 -0.06 -19.63
#